data_AF-B8JKU3-F1
#
_entry.id   AF-B8JKU3-F1
#
_cell.length_a   1.000
_cell.length_b   1.000
_cell.length_c   1.000
_cell.angle_alpha   90.00
_cell.angle_beta   90.00
_cell.angle_gamma   90.00
#
_symmetry.space_group_name_H-M   'P 1'
#
loop_
_entity.id
_entity.type
_entity.pdbx_description
1 polymer ?
#
loop_
_entity_poly.entity_id
_entity_poly.type
_entity_poly.pdbx_seq_one_letter_code
_entity_poly.pdbx_strand_id
1 'polypeptide(L)'
;MSGSSAAPGPGSGSSPAACRFAHYFVLCGIDADSGLEPDELAVLYQWLEADRHGKSQDTANTTSGENFDQSPLRRTFKSKVLAHYPQNIEWNPFDQDAVNMLCMPKGLSFRTQADNKEPQFHSFIITREDGSRTYGFVLTFYEEVT
;
A
#
# COMPACT_ATOMS: atom_id res chain seq x y z
N MET A 1 43.56 13.81 -47.62
CA MET A 1 42.61 13.11 -46.74
C MET A 1 42.48 13.96 -45.48
N SER A 2 41.50 14.88 -45.47
CA SER A 2 41.26 15.76 -44.32
C SER A 2 40.73 14.97 -43.14
N GLY A 3 41.35 15.18 -41.99
CA GLY A 3 40.95 14.58 -40.73
C GLY A 3 39.63 15.14 -40.20
N SER A 4 38.97 14.36 -39.35
CA SER A 4 38.03 14.87 -38.37
C SER A 4 38.06 13.94 -37.17
N SER A 5 38.87 14.31 -36.17
CA SER A 5 38.82 13.76 -34.83
C SER A 5 37.60 14.34 -34.13
N ALA A 6 36.56 13.52 -33.94
CA ALA A 6 35.40 13.90 -33.15
C ALA A 6 35.82 14.02 -31.67
N ALA A 7 35.72 15.24 -31.13
CA ALA A 7 35.84 15.47 -29.69
C ALA A 7 34.66 14.83 -28.95
N PRO A 8 34.86 14.23 -27.76
CA PRO A 8 33.73 13.80 -26.94
C PRO A 8 32.98 15.05 -26.45
N GLY A 9 31.70 15.15 -26.80
CA GLY A 9 30.85 16.26 -26.36
C GLY A 9 30.71 16.29 -24.84
N PRO A 10 30.75 17.48 -24.21
CA PRO A 10 30.44 17.61 -22.80
C PRO A 10 28.92 17.61 -22.63
N GLY A 11 28.44 16.96 -21.56
CA GLY A 11 27.08 17.19 -21.07
C GLY A 11 26.11 16.05 -21.25
N SER A 12 26.46 14.84 -20.80
CA SER A 12 25.42 14.01 -20.19
C SER A 12 25.16 14.65 -18.83
N GLY A 13 24.17 15.56 -18.79
CA GLY A 13 23.70 16.18 -17.57
C GLY A 13 23.26 15.09 -16.61
N SER A 14 24.14 14.74 -15.68
CA SER A 14 23.76 14.09 -14.44
C SER A 14 22.76 15.04 -13.78
N SER A 15 21.48 14.80 -14.05
CA SER A 15 20.37 15.47 -13.37
C SER A 15 20.62 15.32 -11.86
N PRO A 16 20.33 16.30 -11.01
CA PRO A 16 20.67 16.26 -9.59
C PRO A 16 19.79 15.25 -8.85
N ALA A 17 20.02 13.96 -9.08
CA ALA A 17 19.86 12.91 -8.11
C ALA A 17 21.04 13.01 -7.10
N ALA A 18 21.31 14.23 -6.63
CA ALA A 18 22.24 14.49 -5.54
C ALA A 18 21.64 13.87 -4.28
N CYS A 19 22.26 12.79 -3.79
CA CYS A 19 22.17 12.25 -2.43
C CYS A 19 20.79 12.32 -1.74
N ARG A 20 19.75 11.69 -2.30
CA ARG A 20 18.44 11.58 -1.62
C ARG A 20 18.31 10.21 -0.96
N PHE A 21 17.91 10.19 0.31
CA PHE A 21 17.69 8.95 1.06
C PHE A 21 16.50 8.14 0.53
N ALA A 22 15.44 8.82 0.10
CA ALA A 22 14.24 8.21 -0.47
C ALA A 22 13.70 9.08 -1.62
N HIS A 23 12.96 8.45 -2.54
CA HIS A 23 12.27 9.16 -3.63
C HIS A 23 11.04 9.89 -3.13
N TYR A 24 10.27 9.26 -2.24
CA TYR A 24 9.10 9.84 -1.61
C TYR A 24 8.83 9.20 -0.24
N PHE A 25 8.00 9.86 0.56
CA PHE A 25 7.41 9.36 1.79
C PHE A 25 5.90 9.35 1.64
N VAL A 26 5.25 8.32 2.20
CA VAL A 26 3.79 8.15 2.14
C VAL A 26 3.27 7.85 3.53
N LEU A 27 2.13 8.44 3.87
CA LEU A 27 1.32 8.05 5.02
C LEU A 27 0.07 7.37 4.51
N CYS A 28 -0.14 6.12 4.90
CA CYS A 28 -1.36 5.38 4.63
C CYS A 28 -2.08 5.10 5.95
N GLY A 29 -3.40 5.22 5.99
CA GLY A 29 -4.16 5.06 7.23
C GLY A 29 -5.66 5.20 7.03
N ILE A 30 -6.36 5.48 8.13
CA ILE A 30 -7.78 5.80 8.12
C ILE A 30 -8.00 7.23 7.64
N ASP A 31 -8.90 7.39 6.67
CA ASP A 31 -9.37 8.69 6.24
C ASP A 31 -10.61 9.06 7.07
N ALA A 32 -10.42 10.00 8.01
CA ALA A 32 -11.47 10.44 8.92
C ALA A 32 -12.65 11.11 8.19
N ASP A 33 -12.42 11.66 6.99
CA ASP A 33 -13.46 12.36 6.23
C ASP A 33 -14.40 11.40 5.50
N SER A 34 -13.88 10.28 4.99
CA SER A 34 -14.71 9.25 4.36
C SER A 34 -15.26 8.21 5.32
N GLY A 35 -14.66 8.06 6.50
CA GLY A 35 -14.96 6.98 7.41
C GLY A 35 -14.45 5.61 6.94
N LEU A 36 -14.98 4.56 7.56
CA LEU A 36 -14.54 3.17 7.36
C LEU A 36 -15.28 2.50 6.20
N GLU A 37 -14.54 2.14 5.16
CA GLU A 37 -15.05 1.30 4.07
C GLU A 37 -14.66 -0.16 4.28
N PRO A 38 -15.60 -1.12 4.19
CA PRO A 38 -15.26 -2.54 4.19
C PRO A 38 -14.30 -2.91 3.06
N ASP A 39 -13.33 -3.77 3.36
CA ASP A 39 -12.47 -4.36 2.34
C ASP A 39 -13.16 -5.59 1.71
N GLU A 40 -13.89 -5.35 0.61
CA GLU A 40 -14.63 -6.39 -0.11
C GLU A 40 -13.72 -7.51 -0.65
N LEU A 41 -12.48 -7.19 -1.02
CA LEU A 41 -11.50 -8.17 -1.47
C LEU A 41 -11.11 -9.09 -0.32
N ALA A 42 -10.81 -8.54 0.86
CA ALA A 42 -10.51 -9.34 2.06
C ALA A 42 -11.69 -10.24 2.44
N VAL A 43 -12.92 -9.74 2.36
CA VAL A 43 -14.14 -10.54 2.61
C VAL A 43 -14.25 -11.69 1.61
N LEU A 44 -14.05 -11.43 0.32
CA LEU A 44 -14.09 -12.46 -0.72
C LEU A 44 -13.01 -13.52 -0.51
N TYR A 45 -11.78 -13.12 -0.18
CA TYR A 45 -10.71 -14.06 0.13
C TYR A 45 -11.04 -14.96 1.31
N GLN A 46 -11.57 -14.39 2.39
CA GLN A 46 -11.94 -15.17 3.56
C GLN A 46 -13.05 -16.17 3.27
N TRP A 47 -14.02 -15.80 2.41
CA TRP A 47 -15.05 -16.72 1.93
C TRP A 47 -14.45 -17.86 1.08
N LEU A 48 -13.58 -17.53 0.12
CA LEU A 48 -12.91 -18.52 -0.72
C LEU A 48 -12.09 -19.50 0.12
N GLU A 49 -11.41 -19.02 1.16
CA GLU A 49 -10.67 -19.86 2.10
C GLU A 49 -11.60 -20.78 2.91
N ALA A 50 -12.73 -20.25 3.39
CA ALA A 50 -13.72 -21.03 4.13
C ALA A 50 -14.36 -22.14 3.27
N ASP A 51 -14.68 -21.84 2.01
CA ASP A 51 -15.24 -22.78 1.04
C ASP A 51 -14.24 -23.90 0.73
N ARG A 52 -12.98 -23.54 0.47
CA ARG A 52 -11.88 -24.51 0.28
C ARG A 52 -11.69 -25.45 1.47
N HIS A 53 -12.02 -24.99 2.68
CA HIS A 53 -11.96 -25.78 3.91
C HIS A 53 -13.28 -26.50 4.26
N GLY A 54 -14.29 -26.47 3.39
CA GLY A 54 -15.57 -27.16 3.60
C GLY A 54 -16.44 -26.56 4.70
N LYS A 55 -16.20 -25.29 5.08
CA LYS A 55 -16.96 -24.55 6.11
C LYS A 55 -18.02 -23.60 5.52
N SER A 56 -18.28 -23.73 4.22
CA SER A 56 -19.17 -22.87 3.43
C SER A 56 -20.61 -22.82 3.98
N GLN A 57 -21.10 -23.92 4.54
CA GLN A 57 -22.52 -24.08 4.88
C GLN A 57 -22.98 -23.23 6.10
N ASP A 58 -22.07 -22.90 7.02
CA ASP A 58 -22.34 -21.98 8.13
C ASP A 58 -22.20 -20.49 7.73
N THR A 59 -21.54 -20.22 6.59
CA THR A 59 -21.26 -18.87 6.08
C THR A 59 -22.17 -18.45 4.92
N ALA A 60 -22.77 -19.41 4.20
CA ALA A 60 -23.65 -19.17 3.05
C ALA A 60 -24.98 -18.48 3.41
N ASN A 61 -25.40 -18.50 4.68
CA ASN A 61 -26.59 -17.77 5.13
C ASN A 61 -26.32 -16.26 5.35
N THR A 62 -25.06 -15.82 5.29
CA THR A 62 -24.65 -14.42 5.54
C THR A 62 -24.32 -13.65 4.25
N THR A 63 -24.35 -14.30 3.08
CA THR A 63 -23.88 -13.70 1.82
C THR A 63 -24.89 -12.77 1.14
N SER A 64 -26.11 -12.63 1.67
CA SER A 64 -27.18 -11.80 1.07
C SER A 64 -27.39 -10.46 1.78
N GLY A 65 -26.67 -10.19 2.87
CA GLY A 65 -26.75 -8.95 3.62
C GLY A 65 -25.34 -8.55 3.95
N GLU A 66 -25.02 -7.29 3.68
CA GLU A 66 -23.84 -6.59 4.15
C GLU A 66 -23.33 -7.20 5.46
N ASN A 67 -22.05 -7.59 5.51
CA ASN A 67 -21.39 -8.10 6.71
C ASN A 67 -21.47 -7.01 7.80
N PHE A 68 -22.61 -6.74 8.42
CA PHE A 68 -22.81 -5.84 9.56
C PHE A 68 -22.96 -6.62 10.86
N ASP A 69 -23.26 -7.92 10.79
CA ASP A 69 -23.41 -8.80 11.96
C ASP A 69 -22.09 -9.25 12.60
N GLN A 70 -20.96 -9.20 11.89
CA GLN A 70 -19.64 -9.38 12.50
C GLN A 70 -19.26 -8.18 13.41
N SER A 71 -18.38 -8.40 14.39
CA SER A 71 -17.80 -7.27 15.12
C SER A 71 -16.82 -6.51 14.21
N PRO A 72 -16.79 -5.16 14.21
CA PRO A 72 -15.75 -4.38 13.53
C PRO A 72 -14.32 -4.83 13.87
N LEU A 73 -14.11 -5.38 15.08
CA LEU A 73 -12.85 -5.97 15.53
C LEU A 73 -12.40 -7.20 14.71
N ARG A 74 -13.32 -7.83 13.97
CA ARG A 74 -13.06 -9.02 13.14
C ARG A 74 -13.01 -8.72 11.64
N ARG A 75 -13.15 -7.44 11.26
CA ARG A 75 -13.15 -7.01 9.86
C ARG A 75 -11.86 -6.31 9.48
N THR A 76 -11.60 -6.35 8.18
CA THR A 76 -10.61 -5.52 7.52
C THR A 76 -11.32 -4.36 6.82
N PHE A 77 -10.70 -3.18 6.88
CA PHE A 77 -11.17 -1.97 6.21
C PHE A 77 -10.13 -1.47 5.22
N LYS A 78 -10.59 -0.73 4.20
CA LYS A 78 -9.68 -0.10 3.24
C LYS A 78 -8.85 0.97 3.93
N SER A 79 -7.56 0.97 3.63
CA SER A 79 -6.68 2.11 3.94
C SER A 79 -6.71 3.12 2.79
N LYS A 80 -6.23 4.33 3.05
CA LYS A 80 -5.99 5.34 2.00
C LYS A 80 -4.63 5.99 2.18
N VAL A 81 -4.08 6.51 1.08
CA VAL A 81 -2.96 7.45 1.12
C VAL A 81 -3.45 8.80 1.63
N LEU A 82 -3.02 9.15 2.83
CA LEU A 82 -3.36 10.40 3.52
C LEU A 82 -2.41 11.52 3.13
N ALA A 83 -1.14 11.18 2.86
CA ALA A 83 -0.15 12.14 2.42
C ALA A 83 0.94 11.48 1.57
N HIS A 84 1.47 12.22 0.61
CA HIS A 84 2.58 11.83 -0.24
C HIS A 84 3.53 13.04 -0.41
N TYR A 85 4.82 12.82 -0.14
CA TYR A 85 5.84 13.86 -0.18
C TYR A 85 7.09 13.42 -0.95
N PRO A 86 7.60 14.25 -1.87
CA PRO A 86 6.99 15.47 -2.41
C PRO A 86 5.77 15.16 -3.29
N GLN A 87 4.80 16.09 -3.38
CA GLN A 87 3.53 15.82 -4.07
C GLN A 87 3.67 15.53 -5.57
N ASN A 88 4.66 16.14 -6.25
CA ASN A 88 4.84 15.98 -7.68
C ASN A 88 6.29 15.62 -8.01
N ILE A 89 6.48 14.52 -8.75
CA ILE A 89 7.78 14.04 -9.21
C ILE A 89 7.66 13.57 -10.65
N GLU A 90 8.11 14.39 -11.61
CA GLU A 90 7.95 14.12 -13.04
C GLU A 90 8.62 12.82 -13.51
N TRP A 91 9.80 12.50 -12.97
CA TRP A 91 10.57 11.31 -13.35
C TRP A 91 10.09 10.04 -12.64
N ASN A 92 9.13 10.13 -11.71
CA ASN A 92 8.61 9.00 -10.97
C ASN A 92 7.14 9.20 -10.62
N PRO A 93 6.24 8.91 -11.57
CA PRO A 93 4.81 8.96 -11.34
C PRO A 93 4.42 8.13 -10.11
N PHE A 94 3.61 8.72 -9.24
CA PHE A 94 3.12 8.08 -8.03
C PHE A 94 1.87 7.26 -8.34
N ASP A 95 1.95 5.94 -8.12
CA ASP A 95 0.81 5.04 -8.20
C ASP A 95 0.23 4.88 -6.80
N GLN A 96 -0.80 5.68 -6.52
CA GLN A 96 -1.42 5.77 -5.20
C GLN A 96 -2.01 4.42 -4.76
N ASP A 97 -2.71 3.73 -5.67
CA ASP A 97 -3.40 2.49 -5.34
C ASP A 97 -2.42 1.35 -5.12
N ALA A 98 -1.40 1.21 -5.98
CA ALA A 98 -0.37 0.19 -5.80
C ALA A 98 0.40 0.40 -4.50
N VAL A 99 0.82 1.64 -4.21
CA VAL A 99 1.56 1.93 -2.98
C VAL A 99 0.68 1.72 -1.75
N ASN A 100 -0.59 2.10 -1.78
CA ASN A 100 -1.51 1.87 -0.67
C ASN A 100 -1.69 0.38 -0.37
N MET A 101 -1.96 -0.43 -1.41
CA MET A 101 -2.10 -1.88 -1.28
C MET A 101 -0.83 -2.53 -0.72
N LEU A 102 0.34 -2.06 -1.16
CA LEU A 102 1.61 -2.60 -0.70
C LEU A 102 1.97 -2.13 0.71
N CYS A 103 1.62 -0.90 1.11
CA CYS A 103 1.81 -0.40 2.48
C CYS A 103 0.93 -1.15 3.49
N MET A 104 -0.33 -1.42 3.14
CA MET A 104 -1.30 -2.08 4.02
C MET A 104 -1.89 -3.34 3.37
N PRO A 105 -1.08 -4.41 3.19
CA PRO A 105 -1.49 -5.60 2.45
C PRO A 105 -2.60 -6.41 3.14
N LYS A 106 -2.87 -6.14 4.43
CA LYS A 106 -3.95 -6.73 5.21
C LYS A 106 -5.05 -5.72 5.56
N GLY A 107 -5.03 -4.55 4.91
CA GLY A 107 -5.90 -3.41 5.22
C GLY A 107 -5.77 -2.89 6.65
N LEU A 108 -6.71 -2.05 7.05
CA LEU A 108 -6.85 -1.55 8.42
C LEU A 108 -7.60 -2.57 9.27
N SER A 109 -7.23 -2.68 10.54
CA SER A 109 -7.92 -3.53 11.51
C SER A 109 -7.96 -2.84 12.87
N PHE A 110 -8.99 -3.16 13.66
CA PHE A 110 -9.10 -2.65 15.02
C PHE A 110 -8.45 -3.59 16.01
N ARG A 111 -7.86 -3.01 17.06
CA ARG A 111 -7.32 -3.73 18.22
C ARG A 111 -7.85 -3.10 19.49
N THR A 112 -8.09 -3.94 20.48
CA THR A 112 -8.46 -3.52 21.82
C THR A 112 -7.21 -3.24 22.65
N GLN A 113 -7.40 -2.70 23.86
CA GLN A 113 -6.28 -2.51 24.80
C GLN A 113 -5.60 -3.83 25.18
N ALA A 114 -6.34 -4.94 25.20
CA ALA A 114 -5.82 -6.27 25.54
C ALA A 114 -4.92 -6.88 24.45
N ASP A 115 -5.00 -6.40 23.21
CA ASP A 115 -4.23 -6.92 22.10
C ASP A 115 -2.78 -6.41 22.08
N ASN A 116 -1.85 -7.21 21.54
CA ASN A 116 -0.51 -6.72 21.19
C ASN A 116 -0.62 -5.68 20.07
N LYS A 117 0.02 -4.52 20.28
CA LYS A 117 0.06 -3.36 19.37
C LYS A 117 1.49 -3.00 18.94
N GLU A 118 2.43 -3.95 19.04
CA GLU A 118 3.79 -3.78 18.56
C GLU A 118 3.82 -3.37 17.07
N PRO A 119 4.61 -2.35 16.71
CA PRO A 119 4.76 -1.95 15.32
C PRO A 119 5.33 -3.08 14.45
N GLN A 120 4.86 -3.16 13.21
CA GLN A 120 5.29 -4.15 12.24
C GLN A 120 6.11 -3.49 11.13
N PHE A 121 7.14 -4.19 10.68
CA PHE A 121 7.97 -3.77 9.55
C PHE A 121 7.84 -4.78 8.42
N HIS A 122 7.66 -4.27 7.21
CA HIS A 122 7.77 -5.09 6.00
C HIS A 122 8.30 -4.24 4.85
N SER A 123 8.68 -4.91 3.75
CA SER A 123 9.26 -4.26 2.58
C SER A 123 8.66 -4.84 1.31
N PHE A 124 8.63 -4.04 0.25
CA PHE A 124 8.13 -4.45 -1.06
C PHE A 124 8.99 -3.89 -2.20
N ILE A 125 8.80 -4.41 -3.40
CA ILE A 125 9.46 -3.92 -4.62
C ILE A 125 8.40 -3.72 -5.70
N ILE A 126 8.36 -2.53 -6.29
CA ILE A 126 7.60 -2.25 -7.51
C ILE A 126 8.57 -2.33 -8.68
N THR A 127 8.31 -3.24 -9.60
CA THR A 127 9.06 -3.34 -10.86
C THR A 127 8.20 -2.77 -11.98
N ARG A 128 8.71 -1.76 -12.67
CA ARG A 128 8.05 -1.16 -13.84
C ARG A 128 8.35 -1.95 -15.11
N GLU A 129 7.57 -1.67 -16.15
CA GLU A 129 7.70 -2.29 -17.47
C GLU A 129 9.06 -2.04 -18.15
N ASP A 130 9.69 -0.90 -17.86
CA ASP A 130 11.03 -0.54 -18.32
C ASP A 130 12.16 -1.27 -17.54
N GLY A 131 11.78 -2.13 -16.58
CA GLY A 131 12.70 -2.89 -15.73
C GLY A 131 13.22 -2.12 -14.51
N SER A 132 12.87 -0.84 -14.37
CA SER A 132 13.24 -0.05 -13.19
C SER A 132 12.55 -0.58 -11.93
N ARG A 133 13.22 -0.43 -10.78
CA ARG A 133 12.76 -0.97 -9.49
C ARG A 133 12.69 0.13 -8.44
N THR A 134 11.57 0.20 -7.73
CA THR A 134 11.40 1.04 -6.55
C THR A 134 11.26 0.15 -5.32
N TYR A 135 12.06 0.41 -4.30
CA TYR A 135 12.06 -0.33 -3.04
C TYR A 135 11.26 0.44 -2.00
N GLY A 136 10.29 -0.23 -1.38
CA GLY A 136 9.46 0.31 -0.30
C GLY A 136 9.82 -0.32 1.03
N PHE A 137 9.90 0.51 2.08
CA PHE A 137 10.05 0.08 3.46
C PHE A 137 8.88 0.66 4.25
N VAL A 138 8.19 -0.20 4.99
CA VAL A 138 6.92 0.14 5.63
C VAL A 138 7.00 -0.13 7.11
N LEU A 139 6.52 0.83 7.88
CA LEU A 139 6.29 0.71 9.31
C LEU A 139 4.79 0.88 9.55
N THR A 140 4.15 -0.14 10.09
CA THR A 140 2.73 -0.14 10.45
C THR A 140 2.61 -0.11 11.97
N PHE A 141 1.77 0.79 12.49
CA PHE A 141 1.47 0.88 13.90
C PHE A 141 -0.02 1.19 14.09
N TYR A 142 -0.53 0.98 15.30
CA TYR A 142 -1.90 1.34 15.65
C TYR A 142 -1.95 2.76 16.18
N GLU A 143 -2.93 3.52 15.71
CA GLU A 143 -3.31 4.81 16.28
C GLU A 143 -4.57 4.66 17.13
N GLU A 144 -4.76 5.59 18.07
CA GLU A 144 -5.98 5.66 18.86
C GLU A 144 -7.10 6.26 18.02
N VAL A 145 -8.27 5.62 18.04
CA VAL A 145 -9.49 6.10 17.36
C VAL A 145 -10.49 6.48 18.44
N THR A 146 -10.97 7.72 18.41
CA THR A 146 -11.92 8.31 19.38
C THR A 146 -13.33 8.39 18.83
#